data_AF-V4S2X4-F1
#
_entry.id   AF-V4S2X4-F1
#
_cell.length_a   1.000
_cell.length_b   1.000
_cell.length_c   1.000
_cell.angle_alpha   90.00
_cell.angle_beta   90.00
_cell.angle_gamma   90.00
#
_symmetry.space_group_name_H-M   'P 1'
#
loop_
_entity.id
_entity.type
_entity.pdbx_description
1 polymer ?
#
loop_
_entity_poly.entity_id
_entity_poly.type
_entity_poly.pdbx_seq_one_letter_code
_entity_poly.pdbx_strand_id
1 'polypeptide(L)'
;MAAATWSWVEKILQDHQRTSALKWASRTEGKRIVNLVEDRSFWSTARMVLKATIPLVHVLCLINGADKPQVGYIYETMDQANETIKEEFKNKKAQYWPIWEIIDEIWDNHLHSSLHAVGYYLNPEL
;
A
#
# COMPACT_ATOMS: atom_id res chain seq x y z
N MET A 1 -0.48 -24.36 -24.74
CA MET A 1 -0.67 -22.94 -24.32
C MET A 1 0.41 -22.41 -23.37
N ALA A 2 1.29 -23.24 -22.77
CA ALA A 2 2.33 -22.76 -21.84
C ALA A 2 3.63 -22.21 -22.49
N ALA A 3 3.86 -22.43 -23.79
CA ALA A 3 5.08 -21.96 -24.47
C ALA A 3 5.06 -20.47 -24.84
N ALA A 4 3.86 -19.91 -25.09
CA ALA A 4 3.71 -18.52 -25.55
C ALA A 4 3.99 -17.51 -24.42
N THR A 5 3.72 -17.87 -23.17
CA THR A 5 3.92 -17.00 -22.01
C THR A 5 5.40 -16.85 -21.64
N TRP A 6 6.21 -17.89 -21.86
CA TRP A 6 7.65 -17.83 -21.62
C TRP A 6 8.41 -17.07 -22.70
N SER A 7 7.96 -17.19 -23.95
CA SER A 7 8.48 -16.38 -25.06
C SER A 7 8.28 -14.87 -24.84
N TRP A 8 7.15 -14.45 -24.25
CA TRP A 8 6.91 -13.03 -23.94
C TRP A 8 7.83 -12.50 -22.83
N VAL A 9 8.09 -13.31 -21.80
CA VAL A 9 9.00 -12.96 -20.69
C VAL A 9 10.45 -12.90 -21.17
N GLU A 10 10.90 -13.86 -21.97
CA GLU A 10 12.23 -13.84 -22.57
C GLU A 10 12.42 -12.64 -23.50
N LYS A 11 11.37 -12.23 -24.22
CA LYS A 11 11.39 -11.04 -25.09
C LYS A 11 11.52 -9.75 -24.30
N ILE A 12 10.91 -9.66 -23.12
CA ILE A 12 11.07 -8.51 -22.21
C ILE A 12 12.50 -8.46 -21.66
N LEU A 13 13.06 -9.60 -21.27
CA LEU A 13 14.43 -9.70 -20.77
C LEU A 13 15.47 -9.35 -21.84
N GLN A 14 15.24 -9.77 -23.10
CA GLN A 14 16.08 -9.40 -24.24
C GLN A 14 15.95 -7.93 -24.63
N ASP A 15 14.74 -7.34 -24.56
CA ASP A 15 14.55 -5.92 -24.85
C ASP A 15 15.21 -5.04 -23.76
N HIS A 16 15.27 -5.51 -22.51
CA HIS A 16 16.03 -4.86 -21.43
C HIS A 16 17.55 -4.84 -21.69
N GLN A 17 18.14 -5.85 -22.36
CA GLN A 17 19.54 -5.78 -22.80
C GLN A 17 19.72 -4.80 -23.98
N ARG A 18 18.66 -4.58 -24.77
CA ARG A 18 18.63 -3.68 -25.94
C ARG A 18 18.39 -2.21 -25.59
N THR A 19 17.84 -1.89 -24.41
CA THR A 19 17.55 -0.52 -23.97
C THR A 19 18.79 0.29 -23.56
N SER A 20 19.96 -0.32 -23.49
CA SER A 20 21.26 0.38 -23.36
C SER A 20 21.54 1.35 -24.51
N ALA A 21 20.81 1.24 -25.63
CA ALA A 21 20.90 2.14 -26.80
C ALA A 21 19.64 2.99 -27.06
N LEU A 22 18.78 3.24 -26.06
CA LEU A 22 17.68 4.19 -26.23
C LEU A 22 18.17 5.63 -25.99
N LYS A 23 17.89 6.52 -26.94
CA LYS A 23 18.15 7.98 -26.91
C LYS A 23 17.69 8.68 -25.62
N TRP A 24 16.85 8.02 -24.83
CA TRP A 24 16.33 8.44 -23.52
C TRP A 24 17.19 7.97 -22.35
N ALA A 25 17.77 6.76 -22.38
CA ALA A 25 18.68 6.25 -21.36
C ALA A 25 20.00 7.04 -21.30
N SER A 26 20.41 7.63 -22.42
CA SER A 26 21.57 8.51 -22.50
C SER A 26 21.32 9.93 -21.97
N ARG A 27 20.05 10.35 -21.81
CA ARG A 27 19.70 11.65 -21.22
C ARG A 27 19.93 11.64 -19.73
N THR A 28 20.17 12.82 -19.16
CA THR A 28 20.37 13.00 -17.72
C THR A 28 19.21 12.43 -16.91
N GLU A 29 17.97 12.60 -17.38
CA GLU A 29 16.76 12.07 -16.75
C GLU A 29 16.73 10.55 -16.78
N GLY A 30 17.07 9.93 -17.92
CA GLY A 30 17.12 8.47 -18.05
C GLY A 30 18.17 7.85 -17.12
N LYS A 31 19.36 8.46 -17.04
CA LYS A 31 20.41 8.04 -16.10
C LYS A 31 19.97 8.14 -14.65
N ARG A 32 19.24 9.20 -14.28
CA ARG A 32 18.69 9.36 -12.92
C ARG A 32 17.68 8.25 -12.58
N ILE A 33 16.79 7.92 -13.51
CA ILE A 33 15.81 6.84 -13.31
C ILE A 33 16.50 5.48 -13.19
N VAL A 34 17.49 5.18 -14.05
CA VAL A 34 18.28 3.94 -13.97
C VAL A 34 18.97 3.85 -12.60
N ASN A 35 19.67 4.90 -12.18
CA ASN A 35 20.33 4.92 -10.87
C ASN A 35 19.33 4.72 -9.71
N LEU A 36 18.13 5.30 -9.80
CA LEU A 36 17.08 5.14 -8.79
C LEU A 36 16.54 3.70 -8.75
N VAL A 37 16.30 3.10 -9.91
CA VAL A 37 15.79 1.73 -10.05
C VAL A 37 16.85 0.69 -9.67
N GLU A 38 18.12 0.98 -9.88
CA GLU A 38 19.23 0.13 -9.42
C GLU A 38 19.51 0.27 -7.92
N ASP A 39 19.06 1.36 -7.29
CA ASP A 39 19.21 1.59 -5.86
C ASP A 39 18.31 0.64 -5.04
N ARG A 40 18.94 -0.28 -4.32
CA ARG A 40 18.23 -1.21 -3.42
C ARG A 40 17.51 -0.48 -2.28
N SER A 41 18.02 0.66 -1.82
CA SER A 41 17.41 1.43 -0.75
C SER A 41 16.08 2.03 -1.18
N PHE A 42 15.96 2.46 -2.45
CA PHE A 42 14.70 2.91 -3.04
C PHE A 42 13.61 1.84 -2.92
N TRP A 43 13.90 0.61 -3.36
CA TRP A 43 12.93 -0.49 -3.29
C TRP A 43 12.60 -0.92 -1.87
N SER A 44 13.56 -0.82 -0.94
CA SER A 44 13.32 -1.06 0.48
C SER A 44 12.31 -0.06 1.04
N THR A 45 12.51 1.23 0.76
CA THR A 45 11.60 2.30 1.18
C THR A 45 10.24 2.18 0.52
N ALA A 46 10.19 1.92 -0.80
CA ALA A 46 8.93 1.71 -1.51
C ALA A 46 8.12 0.54 -0.91
N ARG A 47 8.80 -0.56 -0.54
CA ARG A 47 8.16 -1.69 0.14
C ARG A 47 7.62 -1.30 1.52
N MET A 48 8.33 -0.48 2.29
CA MET A 48 7.83 0.02 3.58
C MET A 48 6.57 0.86 3.41
N VAL A 49 6.55 1.76 2.42
CA VAL A 49 5.36 2.57 2.11
C VAL A 49 4.19 1.68 1.71
N LEU A 50 4.41 0.67 0.87
CA LEU A 50 3.34 -0.26 0.45
C LEU A 50 2.78 -1.04 1.64
N LYS A 51 3.63 -1.57 2.52
CA LYS A 51 3.20 -2.28 3.75
C LYS A 51 2.29 -1.42 4.64
N ALA A 52 2.58 -0.12 4.73
CA ALA A 52 1.79 0.82 5.51
C ALA A 52 0.48 1.22 4.82
N THR A 53 0.51 1.42 3.50
CA THR A 53 -0.59 2.07 2.76
C THR A 53 -1.62 1.09 2.20
N ILE A 54 -1.23 -0.14 1.85
CA ILE A 54 -2.18 -1.14 1.32
C ILE A 54 -3.33 -1.43 2.30
N PRO A 55 -3.10 -1.65 3.61
CA PRO A 55 -4.19 -1.83 4.57
C PRO A 55 -5.14 -0.63 4.62
N LEU A 56 -4.62 0.59 4.54
CA LEU A 56 -5.43 1.82 4.52
C LEU A 56 -6.24 1.97 3.24
N VAL A 57 -5.69 1.57 2.08
CA VAL A 57 -6.45 1.52 0.83
C VAL A 57 -7.61 0.53 0.92
N HIS A 58 -7.42 -0.62 1.58
CA HIS A 58 -8.53 -1.56 1.83
C HIS A 58 -9.62 -0.95 2.71
N VAL A 59 -9.27 -0.20 3.76
CA VAL A 59 -10.24 0.55 4.58
C VAL A 59 -11.06 1.48 3.70
N LEU A 60 -10.40 2.30 2.86
CA LEU A 60 -11.07 3.24 1.96
C LEU A 60 -11.98 2.52 0.94
N CYS A 61 -11.52 1.41 0.37
CA CYS A 61 -12.31 0.62 -0.57
C CYS A 61 -13.56 0.01 0.09
N LEU A 62 -13.47 -0.46 1.33
CA LEU A 62 -14.62 -1.01 2.06
C LEU A 62 -15.64 0.08 2.38
N ILE A 63 -15.18 1.24 2.87
CA ILE A 63 -16.04 2.38 3.19
C ILE A 63 -16.77 2.90 1.94
N ASN A 64 -16.07 2.98 0.81
CA ASN A 64 -16.62 3.54 -0.43
C ASN A 64 -17.35 2.53 -1.32
N GLY A 65 -17.13 1.22 -1.12
CA GLY A 65 -17.52 0.18 -2.06
C GLY A 65 -18.81 -0.57 -1.73
N ALA A 66 -19.55 -0.20 -0.70
CA ALA A 66 -20.60 -1.07 -0.18
C ALA A 66 -22.03 -0.63 -0.50
N ASP A 67 -22.83 -1.60 -0.99
CA ASP A 67 -24.30 -1.54 -1.06
C ASP A 67 -24.97 -1.61 0.33
N LYS A 68 -24.18 -1.75 1.41
CA LYS A 68 -24.63 -1.88 2.81
C LYS A 68 -24.12 -0.70 3.67
N PRO A 69 -24.85 -0.31 4.73
CA PRO A 69 -24.40 0.73 5.65
C PRO A 69 -23.05 0.39 6.30
N GLN A 70 -22.00 1.16 5.99
CA GLN A 70 -20.65 0.95 6.53
C GLN A 70 -20.42 1.58 7.90
N VAL A 71 -21.39 2.36 8.39
CA VAL A 71 -21.32 3.09 9.66
C VAL A 71 -20.93 2.19 10.83
N GLY A 72 -21.36 0.91 10.82
CA GLY A 72 -21.04 -0.06 11.86
C GLY A 72 -19.72 -0.82 11.70
N TYR A 73 -18.98 -0.62 10.62
CA TYR A 73 -17.80 -1.42 10.28
C TYR A 73 -16.49 -0.62 10.25
N ILE A 74 -16.57 0.72 10.19
CA ILE A 74 -15.39 1.59 10.05
C ILE A 74 -14.37 1.38 11.17
N TYR A 75 -14.84 1.23 12.42
CA TYR A 75 -13.97 0.99 13.58
C TYR A 75 -13.22 -0.33 13.49
N GLU A 76 -13.94 -1.44 13.30
CA GLU A 76 -13.36 -2.77 13.13
C GLU A 76 -12.37 -2.80 11.97
N THR A 77 -12.73 -2.19 10.84
CA THR A 77 -11.89 -2.18 9.64
C THR A 77 -10.59 -1.40 9.88
N MET A 78 -10.66 -0.28 10.62
CA MET A 78 -9.48 0.49 10.98
C MET A 78 -8.59 -0.28 11.97
N ASP A 79 -9.18 -0.96 12.96
CA ASP A 79 -8.44 -1.80 13.91
C ASP A 79 -7.68 -2.93 13.19
N GLN A 80 -8.35 -3.64 12.29
CA GLN A 80 -7.74 -4.66 11.43
C GLN A 80 -6.60 -4.10 10.56
N ALA A 81 -6.75 -2.88 10.03
CA ALA A 81 -5.71 -2.24 9.25
C ALA A 81 -4.48 -1.91 10.13
N ASN A 82 -4.70 -1.40 11.34
CA ASN A 82 -3.63 -1.13 12.30
C ASN A 82 -2.87 -2.41 12.67
N GLU A 83 -3.57 -3.49 13.02
CA GLU A 83 -2.95 -4.78 13.34
C GLU A 83 -2.20 -5.36 12.14
N THR A 84 -2.75 -5.27 10.92
CA THR A 84 -2.05 -5.69 9.69
C THR A 84 -0.74 -4.92 9.49
N ILE A 85 -0.74 -3.60 9.69
CA ILE A 85 0.48 -2.77 9.59
C ILE A 85 1.52 -3.27 10.60
N LYS A 86 1.13 -3.46 11.86
CA LYS A 86 2.00 -3.94 12.93
C LYS A 86 2.61 -5.31 12.60
N GLU A 87 1.83 -6.23 12.03
CA GLU A 87 2.31 -7.53 11.55
C GLU A 87 3.28 -7.42 10.38
N GLU A 88 3.02 -6.54 9.40
CA GLU A 88 3.89 -6.30 8.26
C GLU A 88 5.29 -5.79 8.67
N PHE A 89 5.34 -5.06 9.79
CA PHE A 89 6.58 -4.60 10.44
C PHE A 89 7.10 -5.59 11.51
N LYS A 90 6.62 -6.83 11.50
CA LYS A 90 7.05 -7.92 12.38
C LYS A 90 6.95 -7.55 13.86
N ASN A 91 5.91 -6.82 14.25
CA ASN A 91 5.70 -6.33 15.61
C ASN A 91 6.83 -5.44 16.15
N LYS A 92 7.70 -4.88 15.29
CA LYS A 92 8.75 -3.96 15.71
C LYS A 92 8.16 -2.57 15.93
N LYS A 93 7.80 -2.26 17.19
CA LYS A 93 7.15 -1.00 17.58
C LYS A 93 7.79 0.24 16.95
N ALA A 94 9.12 0.36 17.00
CA ALA A 94 9.83 1.50 16.44
C ALA A 94 9.60 1.75 14.93
N GLN A 95 9.11 0.76 14.18
CA GLN A 95 8.85 0.87 12.74
C GLN A 95 7.40 1.24 12.41
N TYR A 96 6.42 0.69 13.13
CA TYR A 96 5.01 0.98 12.86
C TYR A 96 4.42 2.09 13.73
N TRP A 97 5.00 2.36 14.90
CA TRP A 97 4.46 3.37 15.81
C TRP A 97 4.35 4.77 15.20
N PRO A 98 5.36 5.30 14.46
CA PRO A 98 5.21 6.60 13.80
C PRO A 98 4.12 6.63 12.74
N ILE A 99 3.79 5.48 12.17
CA ILE A 99 2.71 5.35 11.17
C ILE A 99 1.36 5.42 11.89
N TRP A 100 1.22 4.71 13.01
CA TRP A 100 0.03 4.78 13.86
C TRP A 100 -0.19 6.19 14.41
N GLU A 101 0.84 6.92 14.82
CA GLU A 101 0.69 8.31 15.27
C GLU A 101 0.05 9.21 14.18
N ILE A 102 0.44 9.02 12.92
CA ILE A 102 -0.16 9.74 11.79
C ILE A 102 -1.59 9.28 11.54
N ILE A 103 -1.87 7.97 11.64
CA ILE A 103 -3.22 7.42 11.47
C ILE A 103 -4.15 7.95 12.56
N ASP A 104 -3.71 7.93 13.82
CA ASP A 104 -4.46 8.41 14.98
C ASP A 104 -4.76 9.91 14.84
N GLU A 105 -3.78 10.71 14.41
CA GLU A 105 -3.99 12.14 14.13
C GLU A 105 -5.07 12.35 13.05
N ILE A 106 -5.03 11.61 11.96
CA ILE A 106 -6.05 11.71 10.89
C ILE A 106 -7.40 11.19 11.39
N TRP A 107 -7.40 10.10 12.16
CA TRP A 107 -8.60 9.50 12.70
C TRP A 107 -9.35 10.48 13.60
N ASP A 108 -8.68 11.04 14.60
CA ASP A 108 -9.28 11.92 15.59
C ASP A 108 -9.78 13.24 14.97
N ASN A 109 -9.12 13.72 13.93
CA ASN A 109 -9.46 15.01 13.30
C ASN A 109 -10.45 14.89 12.13
N HIS A 110 -10.53 13.75 11.45
CA HIS A 110 -11.23 13.65 10.17
C HIS A 110 -12.16 12.44 10.00
N LEU A 111 -11.85 11.28 10.57
CA LEU A 111 -12.59 10.03 10.29
C LEU A 111 -13.48 9.60 11.46
N HIS A 112 -13.07 9.92 12.68
CA HIS A 112 -13.82 9.62 13.90
C HIS A 112 -15.14 10.39 13.92
N SER A 113 -16.21 9.70 14.31
CA SER A 113 -17.51 10.31 14.60
C SER A 113 -18.24 9.46 15.64
N SER A 114 -18.99 10.13 16.53
CA SER A 114 -19.87 9.45 17.48
C SER A 114 -20.90 8.56 16.78
N LEU A 115 -21.32 8.92 15.56
CA LEU A 115 -22.22 8.09 14.75
C LEU A 115 -21.57 6.77 14.34
N HIS A 116 -20.31 6.79 13.90
CA HIS A 116 -19.55 5.58 13.57
C HIS A 116 -19.33 4.70 14.82
N ALA A 117 -19.04 5.32 15.97
CA ALA A 117 -18.84 4.59 17.23
C ALA A 117 -20.12 3.88 17.70
N VAL A 118 -21.25 4.58 17.66
CA VAL A 118 -22.56 4.00 17.97
C VAL A 118 -22.91 2.89 16.97
N GLY A 119 -22.65 3.12 15.68
CA GLY A 119 -22.85 2.11 14.65
C GLY A 119 -22.07 0.84 14.94
N TYR A 120 -20.79 0.96 15.31
CA TYR A 120 -19.95 -0.18 15.68
C TYR A 120 -20.50 -0.94 16.89
N TYR A 121 -20.83 -0.22 17.97
CA TYR A 121 -21.31 -0.85 19.20
C TYR A 121 -22.67 -1.54 19.05
N LEU A 122 -23.52 -1.04 18.16
CA LEU A 122 -24.85 -1.58 17.92
C LEU A 122 -24.91 -2.56 16.75
N ASN A 123 -23.78 -2.88 16.13
CA ASN A 123 -23.74 -3.81 15.01
C ASN A 123 -23.82 -5.26 15.51
N PRO A 124 -24.91 -6.02 15.25
CA PRO A 124 -25.05 -7.40 15.73
C PRO A 124 -24.28 -8.42 14.87
N GLU A 125 -23.69 -7.97 13.75
CA GLU A 125 -22.91 -8.82 12.83
C GLU A 125 -21.40 -8.83 13.16
N LEU A 126 -20.95 -7.96 14.07
CA LEU A 126 -19.60 -7.94 14.64
C LEU A 126 -19.55 -8.72 15.96
#